data_AF-A0A067FA18-F1
#
_entry.id   AF-A0A067FA18-F1
#
_cell.length_a   1.000
_cell.length_b   1.000
_cell.length_c   1.000
_cell.angle_alpha   90.00
_cell.angle_beta   90.00
_cell.angle_gamma   90.00
#
_symmetry.space_group_name_H-M   'P 1'
#
loop_
_entity.id
_entity.type
_entity.pdbx_description
1 polymer ?
#
loop_
_entity_poly.entity_id
_entity_poly.type
_entity_poly.pdbx_seq_one_letter_code
_entity_poly.pdbx_strand_id
1 'polypeptide(L)'
;QPSSVPSAPQMPEKRVLELILNILQRKDTNEIFAEPVDTKEVEDYYEIIKEPMDFGTMRAKLHEGMYTSLEQFEVCSFFTLCLKFWSIGILFLSIL
;
A
#
# COMPACT_ATOMS: atom_id res chain seq x y z
N GLN A 1 -1.66 41.48 8.20
CA GLN A 1 -0.37 40.82 7.99
C GLN A 1 -0.60 39.32 8.16
N PRO A 2 -0.66 38.49 7.10
CA PRO A 2 -0.82 37.06 7.28
C PRO A 2 0.56 36.44 7.50
N SER A 3 0.79 36.03 8.73
CA SER A 3 1.93 35.25 9.19
C SER A 3 1.97 33.91 8.46
N SER A 4 2.97 33.79 7.59
CA SER A 4 3.40 32.57 6.93
C SER A 4 3.90 31.55 7.96
N VAL A 5 3.00 30.70 8.45
CA VAL A 5 3.39 29.46 9.14
C VAL A 5 3.72 28.45 8.04
N PRO A 6 4.87 27.74 8.07
CA PRO A 6 5.05 26.55 7.25
C PRO A 6 4.03 25.53 7.75
N SER A 7 2.92 25.43 7.03
CA SER A 7 1.90 24.41 7.28
C SER A 7 2.60 23.05 7.24
N ALA A 8 2.30 22.20 8.22
CA ALA A 8 2.69 20.79 8.23
C ALA A 8 2.49 20.14 6.84
N PRO A 9 3.20 19.03 6.51
CA PRO A 9 3.05 18.34 5.23
C PRO A 9 1.56 18.12 4.95
N GLN A 10 1.02 18.92 4.03
CA GLN A 10 -0.40 18.83 3.71
C GLN A 10 -0.58 17.56 2.89
N MET A 11 -1.62 16.80 3.23
CA MET A 11 -1.99 15.62 2.46
C MET A 11 -2.10 15.97 0.97
N PRO A 12 -1.52 15.16 0.07
CA PRO A 12 -1.78 15.32 -1.35
C PRO A 12 -3.27 15.28 -1.63
N GLU A 13 -3.72 16.01 -2.67
CA GLU A 13 -5.11 15.97 -3.08
C GLU A 13 -5.57 14.54 -3.34
N LYS A 14 -6.82 14.22 -2.98
CA LYS A 14 -7.41 12.89 -3.17
C LYS A 14 -7.21 12.33 -4.59
N ARG A 15 -7.33 13.19 -5.61
CA ARG A 15 -7.13 12.83 -7.02
C ARG A 15 -5.71 12.33 -7.33
N VAL A 16 -4.70 12.88 -6.64
CA VAL A 16 -3.31 12.45 -6.76
C VAL A 16 -3.15 11.05 -6.18
N LEU A 17 -3.73 10.81 -5.01
CA LEU A 17 -3.71 9.49 -4.36
C LEU A 17 -4.46 8.43 -5.18
N GLU A 18 -5.61 8.78 -5.76
CA GLU A 18 -6.34 7.93 -6.73
C GLU A 18 -5.49 7.61 -7.96
N LEU A 19 -4.76 8.59 -8.51
CA LEU A 19 -3.85 8.38 -9.64
C LEU A 19 -2.72 7.41 -9.27
N ILE A 20 -2.14 7.55 -8.09
CA ILE A 20 -1.11 6.63 -7.58
C ILE A 20 -1.68 5.22 -7.47
N LEU A 21 -2.85 5.04 -6.86
CA LEU A 21 -3.53 3.74 -6.79
C LEU A 21 -3.77 3.12 -8.17
N ASN A 22 -4.17 3.93 -9.16
CA ASN A 22 -4.36 3.46 -10.53
C ASN A 22 -3.05 3.03 -11.19
N ILE A 23 -1.96 3.75 -10.95
CA ILE A 23 -0.64 3.40 -11.46
C ILE A 23 -0.15 2.09 -10.82
N LEU A 24 -0.32 1.95 -9.50
CA LEU A 24 0.07 0.75 -8.77
C LEU A 24 -0.72 -0.47 -9.23
N GLN A 25 -2.05 -0.34 -9.40
CA GLN A 25 -2.88 -1.44 -9.89
C GLN A 25 -2.51 -1.86 -11.31
N ARG A 26 -2.21 -0.91 -12.21
CA ARG A 26 -1.72 -1.25 -13.56
C ARG A 26 -0.37 -1.97 -13.56
N LYS A 27 0.45 -1.76 -12.54
CA LYS A 27 1.73 -2.47 -12.37
C LYS A 27 1.55 -3.86 -11.74
N ASP A 28 0.41 -4.13 -11.11
CA ASP A 28 0.07 -5.45 -10.60
C ASP A 28 -0.55 -6.32 -11.69
N THR A 29 0.26 -6.67 -12.70
CA THR A 29 -0.18 -7.45 -13.87
C THR A 29 -0.64 -8.87 -13.54
N ASN A 30 -0.32 -9.35 -12.35
CA ASN A 30 -0.66 -10.69 -11.88
C ASN A 30 -1.85 -10.67 -10.91
N GLU A 31 -2.49 -9.51 -10.72
CA GLU A 31 -3.68 -9.33 -9.87
C GLU A 31 -3.50 -9.85 -8.43
N ILE A 32 -2.28 -9.83 -7.91
CA ILE A 32 -1.94 -10.37 -6.58
C ILE A 32 -2.58 -9.55 -5.47
N PHE A 33 -2.86 -8.28 -5.72
CA PHE A 33 -3.46 -7.34 -4.75
C PHE A 33 -4.87 -6.92 -5.16
N ALA A 34 -5.50 -7.67 -6.07
CA ALA A 34 -6.90 -7.46 -6.44
C ALA A 34 -7.85 -7.88 -5.31
N GLU A 35 -7.47 -8.92 -4.56
CA GLU A 35 -8.22 -9.47 -3.43
C GLU A 35 -7.30 -9.72 -2.21
N PRO A 36 -7.87 -9.86 -1.00
CA PRO A 36 -7.10 -10.24 0.18
C PRO A 36 -6.40 -11.60 0.01
N VAL A 37 -5.19 -11.73 0.56
CA VAL A 37 -4.43 -12.99 0.53
C VAL A 37 -5.16 -14.10 1.30
N ASP A 38 -5.29 -15.29 0.71
CA ASP A 38 -5.75 -16.47 1.45
C ASP A 38 -4.65 -16.96 2.39
N THR A 39 -4.92 -16.84 3.69
CA THR A 39 -3.97 -17.19 4.74
C THR A 39 -3.78 -18.68 4.93
N LYS A 40 -4.57 -19.53 4.25
CA LYS A 40 -4.33 -20.98 4.22
C LYS A 40 -3.18 -21.35 3.29
N GLU A 41 -2.87 -20.49 2.32
CA GLU A 41 -1.80 -20.74 1.35
C GLU A 41 -0.45 -20.18 1.81
N VAL A 42 -0.46 -19.28 2.80
CA VAL A 42 0.75 -18.64 3.34
C VAL A 42 0.80 -18.85 4.85
N GLU A 43 1.56 -19.86 5.27
CA GLU A 43 1.93 -20.06 6.67
C GLU A 43 2.62 -18.78 7.21
N ASP A 44 2.30 -18.41 8.45
CA ASP A 44 2.84 -17.24 9.16
C ASP A 44 2.51 -15.86 8.56
N TYR A 45 1.55 -15.77 7.63
CA TYR A 45 1.18 -14.49 7.00
C TYR A 45 0.82 -13.40 8.01
N TYR A 46 -0.01 -13.71 9.01
CA TYR A 46 -0.39 -12.76 10.06
C TYR A 46 0.66 -12.56 11.15
N GLU A 47 1.68 -13.42 11.21
CA GLU A 47 2.82 -13.20 12.10
C GLU A 47 3.67 -12.03 11.59
N ILE A 48 3.81 -11.94 10.26
CA ILE A 48 4.61 -10.93 9.56
C ILE A 48 3.77 -9.69 9.20
N ILE A 49 2.55 -9.89 8.71
CA ILE A 49 1.66 -8.83 8.21
C ILE A 49 0.50 -8.65 9.17
N LYS A 50 0.56 -7.55 9.94
CA LYS A 50 -0.46 -7.23 10.96
C LYS A 50 -1.71 -6.59 10.38
N GLU A 51 -1.58 -5.89 9.26
CA GLU A 51 -2.68 -5.20 8.59
C GLU A 51 -2.66 -5.53 7.09
N PRO A 52 -3.32 -6.61 6.65
CA PRO A 52 -3.43 -6.93 5.23
C PRO A 52 -4.13 -5.79 4.47
N MET A 53 -3.69 -5.55 3.23
CA MET A 53 -4.16 -4.44 2.42
C MET A 53 -4.19 -4.83 0.93
N ASP A 54 -5.32 -4.57 0.28
CA ASP A 54 -5.55 -4.73 -1.16
C ASP A 54 -6.00 -3.40 -1.80
N PHE A 55 -6.03 -3.32 -3.13
CA PHE A 55 -6.39 -2.06 -3.81
C PHE A 55 -7.84 -1.62 -3.60
N GLY A 56 -8.76 -2.56 -3.35
CA GLY A 56 -10.15 -2.25 -3.00
C GLY A 56 -10.23 -1.59 -1.63
N THR A 57 -9.58 -2.18 -0.63
CA THR A 57 -9.49 -1.66 0.73
C THR A 57 -8.81 -0.29 0.77
N MET A 58 -7.70 -0.09 0.03
CA MET A 58 -7.05 1.22 -0.06
C MET A 58 -7.97 2.29 -0.66
N ARG A 59 -8.76 1.95 -1.69
CA ARG A 59 -9.74 2.89 -2.25
C ARG A 59 -10.83 3.23 -1.24
N ALA A 60 -11.38 2.24 -0.54
CA ALA A 60 -12.40 2.47 0.48
C ALA A 60 -11.87 3.44 1.56
N LYS A 61 -10.69 3.17 2.12
CA LYS A 61 -10.03 4.03 3.12
C LYS A 61 -9.78 5.44 2.59
N LEU A 62 -9.38 5.59 1.33
CA LEU A 62 -9.20 6.89 0.69
C LEU A 62 -10.53 7.64 0.49
N HIS A 63 -11.60 6.93 0.12
CA HIS A 63 -12.92 7.53 -0.06
C HIS A 63 -13.55 7.97 1.25
N GLU A 64 -13.31 7.23 2.33
CA GLU A 64 -13.80 7.51 3.68
C GLU A 64 -12.94 8.55 4.42
N GLY A 65 -11.83 9.00 3.83
CA GLY A 65 -10.93 9.98 4.45
C GLY A 65 -10.13 9.42 5.62
N MET A 66 -9.92 8.10 5.66
CA MET A 66 -9.19 7.41 6.73
C MET A 66 -7.68 7.63 6.68
N TYR A 67 -7.15 8.15 5.56
CA TYR A 67 -5.76 8.56 5.46
C TYR A 67 -5.60 10.01 5.95
N THR A 68 -5.21 10.14 7.22
CA THR A 68 -4.96 11.44 7.87
C THR A 68 -3.53 11.93 7.70
N SER A 69 -2.62 11.07 7.26
CA SER A 69 -1.23 11.39 6.95
C SER A 69 -0.72 10.64 5.72
N LEU A 70 0.29 11.22 5.06
CA LEU A 70 0.90 10.59 3.88
C LEU A 70 1.58 9.29 4.29
N GLU A 71 2.16 9.24 5.48
CA GLU A 71 2.73 8.04 6.09
C GLU A 71 1.72 6.90 6.18
N GLN A 72 0.46 7.15 6.59
CA GLN A 72 -0.57 6.09 6.61
C GLN A 72 -0.87 5.54 5.21
N PHE A 73 -0.87 6.41 4.20
CA PHE A 73 -1.06 6.00 2.80
C PHE A 73 0.16 5.26 2.25
N GLU A 74 1.37 5.73 2.56
CA GLU A 74 2.65 5.13 2.17
C GLU A 74 2.83 3.78 2.82
N VAL A 75 2.60 3.64 4.13
CA VAL A 75 2.65 2.37 4.85
C VAL A 75 1.72 1.36 4.19
N CYS A 76 0.47 1.74 3.89
CA CYS A 76 -0.45 0.86 3.15
C CYS A 76 0.09 0.51 1.75
N SER A 77 0.58 1.49 0.99
CA SER A 77 1.11 1.29 -0.37
C SER A 77 2.39 0.45 -0.40
N PHE A 78 3.24 0.63 0.61
CA PHE A 78 4.55 0.03 0.77
C PHE A 78 4.42 -1.40 1.30
N PHE A 79 3.47 -1.69 2.21
CA PHE A 79 3.16 -3.07 2.60
C PHE A 79 2.70 -3.89 1.39
N THR A 80 1.90 -3.32 0.48
CA THR A 80 1.52 -3.96 -0.78
C THR A 80 2.72 -4.16 -1.73
N LEU A 81 3.60 -3.16 -1.87
CA LEU A 81 4.73 -3.24 -2.82
C LEU A 81 5.94 -4.05 -2.31
N CYS A 82 6.26 -4.00 -1.01
CA CYS A 82 7.47 -4.60 -0.44
C CYS A 82 7.34 -6.07 -0.04
N LEU A 83 6.13 -6.61 0.14
CA LEU A 83 5.94 -8.05 0.31
C LEU A 83 6.50 -8.86 -0.88
N LYS A 84 6.49 -8.28 -2.09
CA LYS A 84 7.15 -8.88 -3.26
C LYS A 84 8.67 -8.70 -3.25
N PHE A 85 9.19 -7.60 -2.68
CA PHE A 85 10.63 -7.33 -2.69
C PHE A 85 11.41 -8.04 -1.59
N TRP A 86 10.82 -8.36 -0.43
CA TRP A 86 11.62 -8.91 0.68
C TRP A 86 11.65 -10.44 0.79
N SER A 87 10.58 -11.20 0.51
CA SER A 87 10.62 -12.64 0.91
C SER A 87 10.43 -13.70 -0.17
N ILE A 88 10.06 -13.35 -1.42
CA ILE A 88 10.12 -14.32 -2.55
C ILE A 88 11.37 -14.09 -3.42
N GLY A 89 11.90 -12.88 -3.45
CA GLY A 89 13.08 -12.52 -4.26
C GLY A 89 14.40 -13.16 -3.82
N ILE A 90 14.58 -13.46 -2.53
CA ILE A 90 15.83 -14.07 -2.03
C ILE A 90 15.83 -15.60 -2.25
N LEU A 91 14.68 -16.27 -2.20
CA LEU A 91 14.62 -17.72 -2.44
C LEU A 91 14.85 -18.07 -3.92
N PHE A 92 14.42 -17.22 -4.85
CA PHE A 92 14.55 -17.48 -6.29
C PHE A 92 15.93 -17.16 -6.89
N LEU A 93 16.69 -16.24 -6.28
CA LEU A 93 18.06 -15.89 -6.71
C LEU A 93 19.16 -16.68 -5.98
N SER A 94 18.83 -17.41 -4.92
CA SER A 94 19.78 -18.29 -4.21
C SER A 94 19.71 -19.75 -4.69
N ILE A 95 18.76 -20.08 -5.57
CA ILE A 95 18.54 -21.43 -6.13
C ILE A 95 18.79 -21.45 -7.66
N LEU A 96 19.27 -20.34 -8.25
CA LEU A 96 19.79 -20.31 -9.62
C LEU A 96 21.23 -19.78 -9.67
#